data_AF-A0A2C9A9X0-F1
#
_entry.id   AF-A0A2C9A9X0-F1
#
_cell.length_a   1.000
_cell.length_b   1.000
_cell.length_c   1.000
_cell.angle_alpha   90.00
_cell.angle_beta   90.00
_cell.angle_gamma   90.00
#
_symmetry.space_group_name_H-M   'P 1'
#
loop_
_entity.id
_entity.type
_entity.pdbx_description
1 polymer ?
#
loop_
_entity_poly.entity_id
_entity_poly.type
_entity_poly.pdbx_seq_one_letter_code
_entity_poly.pdbx_strand_id
1 'polypeptide(L)'
;MNVVVDTNVLVSGIFWNGSPRKFLSLIFRQEIKPFATIDIMAEYCRIIDKVASKRPDIAARWKSQIAKVMTIIEKNAAVNVCRDPKDNMFLECAIAANAYMPKRK
;
A
#
# COMPACT_ATOMS: atom_id res chain seq x y z
N MET A 1 -0.51 13.41 -8.15
CA MET A 1 0.48 12.36 -8.45
C MET A 1 -0.09 11.01 -8.04
N ASN A 2 -0.04 10.00 -8.92
CA ASN A 2 -0.54 8.65 -8.65
C ASN A 2 0.61 7.79 -8.08
N VAL A 3 0.34 7.03 -7.03
CA VAL A 3 1.36 6.19 -6.37
C VAL A 3 0.83 4.81 -6.04
N VAL A 4 1.71 3.81 -6.10
CA VAL A 4 1.49 2.51 -5.44
C VAL A 4 2.41 2.46 -4.24
N VAL A 5 1.83 2.30 -3.05
CA VAL A 5 2.58 2.34 -1.81
C VAL A 5 3.20 0.97 -1.55
N ASP A 6 4.44 0.96 -1.07
CA ASP A 6 5.04 -0.28 -0.60
C ASP A 6 4.46 -0.68 0.76
N THR A 7 4.26 -1.98 1.01
CA THR A 7 3.74 -2.48 2.29
C THR A 7 4.58 -2.04 3.49
N ASN A 8 5.91 -2.05 3.40
CA ASN A 8 6.77 -1.62 4.49
C ASN A 8 6.66 -0.11 4.71
N VAL A 9 6.54 0.69 3.65
CA VAL A 9 6.32 2.15 3.77
C VAL A 9 4.97 2.44 4.42
N LEU A 10 3.90 1.77 3.99
CA LEU A 10 2.57 1.93 4.56
C LEU A 10 2.55 1.56 6.05
N VAL A 11 3.06 0.38 6.39
CA VAL A 11 3.08 -0.13 7.77
C VAL A 11 4.00 0.73 8.65
N SER A 12 5.16 1.15 8.14
CA SER A 12 6.05 2.08 8.83
C SER A 12 5.39 3.41 9.11
N GLY A 13 4.60 3.95 8.16
CA GLY A 13 3.89 5.20 8.34
C GLY A 13 2.74 5.12 9.35
N ILE A 14 2.11 3.95 9.47
CA ILE A 14 1.04 3.69 10.44
C ILE A 14 1.60 3.61 11.87
N PHE A 15 2.60 2.76 12.08
CA PHE A 15 3.02 2.33 13.42
C PHE A 15 4.30 3.00 13.94
N TRP A 16 5.10 3.60 13.07
CA TRP A 16 6.34 4.29 13.45
C TRP A 16 6.32 5.77 13.03
N ASN A 17 7.37 6.50 13.41
CA ASN A 17 7.58 7.90 13.03
C ASN A 17 8.57 7.99 11.86
N GLY A 18 8.74 9.22 11.35
CA GLY A 18 9.72 9.52 10.29
C GLY A 18 9.09 9.76 8.93
N SER A 19 9.89 9.63 7.87
CA SER A 19 9.49 9.94 6.49
C SER A 19 8.25 9.19 6.02
N PRO A 20 8.05 7.89 6.32
CA PRO A 20 6.82 7.17 5.93
C PRO A 20 5.54 7.76 6.52
N ARG A 21 5.58 8.26 7.78
CA ARG A 21 4.43 8.92 8.41
C ARG A 21 4.09 10.24 7.71
N LYS A 22 5.11 11.02 7.34
CA LYS A 22 4.92 12.25 6.55
C LYS A 22 4.31 11.92 5.18
N PHE A 23 4.79 10.87 4.52
CA PHE A 23 4.24 10.42 3.25
C PHE A 23 2.76 10.02 3.35
N LEU A 24 2.36 9.24 4.36
CA LEU A 24 0.96 8.92 4.59
C LEU A 24 0.11 10.17 4.85
N SER A 25 0.65 11.19 5.52
CA SER A 25 -0.10 12.43 5.75
C SER A 25 -0.48 13.13 4.44
N LEU A 26 0.37 13.07 3.41
CA LEU A 26 0.07 13.62 2.07
C LEU A 26 -1.08 12.85 1.39
N ILE A 27 -1.13 11.52 1.59
CA ILE A 27 -2.24 10.68 1.12
C ILE A 27 -3.55 11.06 1.82
N PHE A 28 -3.55 11.14 3.15
CA PHE A 28 -4.76 11.49 3.91
C PHE A 28 -5.24 12.93 3.66
N ARG A 29 -4.34 13.84 3.27
CA ARG A 29 -4.67 15.20 2.83
C ARG A 29 -5.09 15.27 1.36
N GLN A 30 -5.18 14.14 0.66
CA GLN A 30 -5.54 14.03 -0.76
C GLN A 30 -4.59 14.76 -1.73
N GLU A 31 -3.36 15.06 -1.29
CA GLU A 31 -2.32 15.67 -2.12
C GLU A 31 -1.69 14.63 -3.08
N ILE A 32 -1.74 13.35 -2.70
CA ILE A 32 -1.27 12.20 -3.48
C ILE A 32 -2.40 11.18 -3.56
N LYS A 33 -2.60 10.59 -4.74
CA LYS A 33 -3.64 9.57 -4.98
C LYS A 33 -3.02 8.17 -4.92
N PRO A 34 -3.32 7.37 -3.89
CA PRO A 34 -2.79 6.02 -3.80
C PRO A 34 -3.68 5.02 -4.55
N PHE A 35 -3.04 4.05 -5.20
CA PHE A 35 -3.67 2.97 -5.95
C PHE A 35 -3.24 1.62 -5.40
N ALA A 36 -4.17 0.66 -5.42
CA ALA A 36 -3.91 -0.71 -5.02
C ALA A 36 -4.81 -1.68 -5.81
N THR A 37 -4.34 -2.90 -6.03
CA THR A 37 -5.21 -4.02 -6.40
C THR A 37 -5.79 -4.70 -5.17
N ILE A 38 -6.74 -5.62 -5.35
CA ILE A 38 -7.26 -6.46 -4.27
C ILE A 38 -6.13 -7.25 -3.59
N ASP A 39 -5.18 -7.77 -4.37
CA ASP A 39 -4.02 -8.53 -3.87
C ASP A 39 -3.14 -7.66 -2.93
N ILE A 40 -2.87 -6.41 -3.32
CA ILE A 40 -2.11 -5.45 -2.50
C ILE A 40 -2.88 -5.09 -1.22
N MET A 41 -4.19 -4.86 -1.32
CA MET A 41 -5.03 -4.58 -0.15
C MET A 41 -5.05 -5.74 0.83
N ALA A 42 -5.09 -6.98 0.34
CA ALA A 42 -5.03 -8.18 1.17
C ALA A 42 -3.69 -8.26 1.92
N GLU A 43 -2.58 -7.97 1.24
CA GLU A 43 -1.25 -7.94 1.85
C GLU A 43 -1.14 -6.85 2.93
N TYR A 44 -1.68 -5.65 2.68
CA TYR A 44 -1.74 -4.60 3.71
C TYR A 44 -2.51 -5.07 4.94
N CYS A 45 -3.70 -5.63 4.75
CA CYS A 45 -4.52 -6.11 5.87
C CYS A 45 -3.78 -7.16 6.68
N ARG A 46 -3.15 -8.13 6.01
CA ARG A 46 -2.38 -9.21 6.64
C ARG A 46 -1.23 -8.68 7.48
N ILE A 47 -0.45 -7.72 6.96
CA ILE A 47 0.67 -7.15 7.71
C ILE A 47 0.20 -6.25 8.85
N ILE A 48 -0.85 -5.45 8.66
CA ILE A 48 -1.46 -4.65 9.73
C ILE A 48 -1.91 -5.56 10.88
N ASP A 49 -2.62 -6.64 10.59
CA ASP A 49 -3.08 -7.60 11.60
C ASP A 49 -1.90 -8.28 12.32
N LYS A 50 -0.83 -8.63 11.58
CA LYS A 50 0.39 -9.18 12.17
C LYS A 50 1.05 -8.20 13.15
N VAL A 51 1.24 -6.94 12.73
CA VAL A 51 1.93 -5.91 13.53
C VAL A 51 1.09 -5.48 14.72
N ALA A 52 -0.22 -5.32 14.55
CA ALA A 52 -1.16 -4.94 15.59
C ALA A 52 -1.88 -6.14 16.23
N SER A 53 -1.26 -7.32 16.24
CA SER A 53 -1.89 -8.57 16.75
C SER A 53 -2.39 -8.48 18.19
N LYS A 54 -1.72 -7.68 19.04
CA LYS A 54 -2.14 -7.42 20.43
C LYS A 54 -3.19 -6.29 20.56
N ARG A 55 -3.55 -5.63 19.47
CA ARG A 55 -4.40 -4.42 19.40
C ARG A 55 -5.34 -4.49 18.18
N PRO A 56 -6.30 -5.43 18.17
CA PRO A 56 -7.21 -5.63 17.04
C PRO A 56 -8.08 -4.41 16.75
N ASP A 57 -8.37 -3.60 17.76
CA ASP A 57 -9.05 -2.30 17.65
C ASP A 57 -8.27 -1.33 16.74
N ILE A 58 -6.95 -1.25 16.94
CA ILE A 58 -6.05 -0.42 16.13
C ILE A 58 -5.97 -0.98 14.71
N ALA A 59 -5.85 -2.30 14.57
CA ALA A 59 -5.79 -2.97 13.27
C ALA A 59 -7.04 -2.68 12.43
N ALA A 60 -8.23 -2.89 13.01
CA ALA A 60 -9.51 -2.63 12.35
C ALA A 60 -9.66 -1.17 11.94
N ARG A 61 -9.28 -0.24 12.82
CA ARG A 61 -9.31 1.21 12.52
C ARG A 61 -8.45 1.54 11.30
N TRP A 62 -7.21 1.08 11.27
CA TRP A 62 -6.30 1.37 10.17
C TRP A 62 -6.72 0.71 8.86
N LYS A 63 -7.19 -0.54 8.89
CA LYS A 63 -7.75 -1.20 7.70
C LYS A 63 -8.90 -0.38 7.10
N SER A 64 -9.81 0.10 7.94
CA SER A 64 -10.91 0.97 7.50
C SER A 64 -10.42 2.30 6.91
N GLN A 65 -9.44 2.95 7.55
CA GLN A 65 -8.91 4.23 7.07
C GLN A 65 -8.17 4.09 5.74
N ILE A 66 -7.36 3.04 5.58
CA ILE A 66 -6.65 2.77 4.32
C ILE A 66 -7.64 2.46 3.20
N ALA A 67 -8.66 1.62 3.45
CA ALA A 67 -9.68 1.33 2.45
C ALA A 67 -10.42 2.57 1.93
N LYS A 68 -10.58 3.61 2.77
CA LYS A 68 -11.26 4.87 2.39
C LYS A 68 -10.44 5.78 1.48
N VAL A 69 -9.11 5.71 1.56
CA VAL A 69 -8.21 6.60 0.78
C VAL A 69 -7.65 5.93 -0.47
N MET A 70 -7.72 4.60 -0.56
CA MET A 70 -7.20 3.82 -1.67
C MET A 70 -8.15 3.83 -2.87
N THR A 71 -7.59 4.07 -4.06
CA THR A 71 -8.29 3.79 -5.32
C THR A 71 -8.01 2.35 -5.72
N ILE A 72 -9.05 1.49 -5.68
CA ILE A 72 -8.92 0.09 -6.05
C ILE A 72 -9.06 -0.07 -7.56
N ILE A 73 -8.09 -0.76 -8.16
CA ILE A 73 -8.09 -1.06 -9.59
C ILE A 73 -7.89 -2.56 -9.84
N GLU A 74 -8.35 -3.03 -11.00
CA GLU A 74 -8.05 -4.37 -11.49
C GLU A 74 -6.68 -4.40 -12.17
N LYS A 75 -6.01 -5.56 -12.12
CA LYS A 75 -4.78 -5.77 -12.88
C LYS A 75 -5.13 -6.12 -14.32
N ASN A 76 -4.55 -5.39 -15.27
CA ASN A 76 -4.82 -5.59 -16.70
C ASN A 76 -3.69 -6.35 -17.42
N ALA A 77 -2.59 -6.65 -16.74
CA ALA A 77 -1.46 -7.40 -17.28
C ALA A 77 -0.74 -8.17 -16.17
N ALA A 78 -0.28 -9.39 -16.48
CA ALA A 78 0.60 -10.15 -15.62
C ALA A 78 2.06 -9.85 -15.99
N VAL A 79 2.90 -9.58 -15.01
CA VAL A 79 4.32 -9.30 -15.18
C VAL A 79 5.12 -10.36 -14.42
N ASN A 80 6.19 -10.88 -15.02
CA ASN A 80 7.10 -11.81 -14.36
C ASN A 80 8.55 -11.31 -14.47
N VAL A 81 8.84 -10.20 -13.77
CA VAL A 81 10.10 -9.47 -13.90
C VAL A 81 10.86 -9.43 -12.58
N CYS A 82 10.15 -9.44 -11.45
CA CYS A 82 10.78 -9.44 -10.13
C CYS A 82 11.34 -10.82 -9.75
N ARG A 83 12.41 -10.78 -8.95
CA ARG A 83 13.00 -11.99 -8.35
C ARG A 83 12.07 -12.64 -7.33
N ASP A 84 11.32 -11.84 -6.58
CA ASP A 84 10.19 -12.31 -5.78
C ASP A 84 8.90 -12.13 -6.59
N PRO A 85 8.20 -13.22 -6.96
CA PRO A 85 6.93 -13.15 -7.66
C PRO A 85 5.87 -12.27 -6.97
N LYS A 86 5.95 -12.09 -5.64
CA LYS A 86 5.04 -11.21 -4.90
C LYS A 86 5.27 -9.73 -5.17
N ASP A 87 6.44 -9.34 -5.66
CA ASP A 87 6.71 -7.95 -6.01
C ASP A 87 6.08 -7.57 -7.36
N ASN A 88 5.81 -8.55 -8.22
CA ASN A 88 5.17 -8.32 -9.52
C ASN A 88 3.81 -7.63 -9.36
N MET A 89 3.01 -7.99 -8.34
CA MET A 89 1.68 -7.39 -8.15
C MET A 89 1.71 -5.86 -7.94
N PHE A 90 2.80 -5.34 -7.35
CA PHE A 90 2.96 -3.91 -7.14
C PHE A 90 3.36 -3.19 -8.44
N LEU A 91 4.21 -3.81 -9.26
CA LEU A 91 4.56 -3.31 -10.59
C LEU A 91 3.35 -3.33 -11.54
N GLU A 92 2.60 -4.44 -11.54
CA GLU A 92 1.36 -4.59 -12.32
C GLU A 92 0.37 -3.47 -11.97
N CYS A 93 0.18 -3.21 -10.68
CA CYS A 93 -0.66 -2.11 -10.21
C CYS A 93 -0.13 -0.75 -10.65
N ALA A 94 1.19 -0.53 -10.59
CA ALA A 94 1.80 0.73 -10.96
C ALA A 94 1.63 1.03 -12.45
N ILE A 95 1.79 0.01 -13.31
CA ILE A 95 1.57 0.10 -14.75
C ILE A 95 0.10 0.40 -15.03
N ALA A 96 -0.83 -0.35 -14.43
CA ALA A 96 -2.27 -0.17 -14.65
C ALA A 96 -2.78 1.20 -14.17
N ALA A 97 -2.21 1.75 -13.09
CA ALA A 97 -2.59 3.04 -12.53
C ALA A 97 -1.85 4.25 -13.14
N ASN A 98 -0.91 4.02 -14.07
CA ASN A 98 0.09 5.00 -14.48
C ASN A 98 0.70 5.74 -13.27
N ALA A 99 1.14 4.95 -12.30
CA ALA A 99 1.55 5.39 -10.98
C ALA A 99 3.05 5.20 -10.74
N TYR A 100 3.62 6.09 -9.93
CA TYR A 100 4.99 5.95 -9.47
C TYR A 100 5.09 4.91 -8.37
N MET A 101 6.05 3.99 -8.51
CA MET A 101 6.47 3.06 -7.47
C MET A 101 7.98 3.18 -7.26
N PRO A 102 8.47 3.59 -6.07
CA PRO A 102 9.89 3.59 -5.78
C PRO A 102 10.43 2.15 -5.75
N LYS A 103 11.66 1.93 -6.25
CA LYS A 103 12.29 0.59 -6.32
C LYS A 103 12.29 -0.09 -4.95
N ARG A 104 11.79 -1.32 -4.87
CA ARG A 104 12.06 -2.25 -3.77
C ARG A 104 13.57 -2.57 -3.77
N LYS A 105 14.25 -2.35 -2.65
CA LYS A 105 15.63 -2.82 -2.44
C LYS A 105 15.61 -4.27 -1.99
#